data_AF-A0A660YI90-F1
#
_entry.id   AF-A0A660YI90-F1
#
_cell.length_a   1.000
_cell.length_b   1.000
_cell.length_c   1.000
_cell.angle_alpha   90.00
_cell.angle_beta   90.00
_cell.angle_gamma   90.00
#
_symmetry.space_group_name_H-M   'P 1'
#
loop_
_entity.id
_entity.type
_entity.pdbx_description
1 polymer ?
#
loop_
_entity_poly.entity_id
_entity_poly.type
_entity_poly.pdbx_seq_one_letter_code
_entity_poly.pdbx_strand_id
1 'polypeptide(L)'
;MAFKSIRKKKEKIELVSLIDLLFILLVFFLVTSFVVRLPLQERNISIPTPENKPGRAQIVIQLIDNNFIFWIDEDASSKVKEIENRMGYLSRETLNREIVKRLLKSYTISKNLFYLKLRNL
;
A
#
# COMPACT_ATOMS: atom_id res chain seq x y z
N MET A 1 23.90 67.82 -25.49
CA MET A 1 24.09 66.75 -24.49
C MET A 1 23.95 65.40 -25.20
N ALA A 2 25.00 64.60 -25.25
CA ALA A 2 24.98 63.30 -25.93
C ALA A 2 24.58 62.20 -24.93
N PHE A 3 23.49 61.51 -25.20
CA PHE A 3 23.02 60.39 -24.39
C PHE A 3 23.96 59.18 -24.58
N LYS A 4 24.65 58.79 -23.51
CA LYS A 4 25.53 57.61 -23.48
C LYS A 4 24.65 56.35 -23.44
N SER A 5 24.68 55.53 -24.48
CA SER A 5 23.91 54.29 -24.50
C SER A 5 24.49 53.29 -23.49
N ILE A 6 23.66 52.89 -22.53
CA ILE A 6 23.99 51.86 -21.54
C ILE A 6 23.96 50.51 -22.27
N ARG A 7 25.14 50.00 -22.63
CA ARG A 7 25.27 48.63 -23.16
C ARG A 7 24.96 47.65 -22.04
N LYS A 8 23.77 47.04 -22.05
CA LYS A 8 23.45 45.88 -21.21
C LYS A 8 24.38 44.73 -21.58
N LYS A 9 25.35 44.45 -20.71
CA LYS A 9 26.21 43.28 -20.81
C LYS A 9 25.31 42.07 -20.57
N LYS A 10 25.04 41.26 -21.60
CA LYS A 10 24.36 39.98 -21.43
C LYS A 10 25.29 39.10 -20.60
N GLU A 11 24.96 38.87 -19.34
CA GLU A 11 25.65 37.89 -18.51
C GLU A 11 25.52 36.53 -19.19
N LYS A 12 26.66 35.93 -19.52
CA LYS A 12 26.71 34.59 -20.08
C LYS A 12 26.35 33.66 -18.93
N ILE A 13 25.25 32.94 -19.06
CA ILE A 13 24.85 31.93 -18.08
C ILE A 13 25.96 30.87 -18.03
N GLU A 14 26.54 30.67 -16.86
CA GLU A 14 27.57 29.66 -16.64
C GLU A 14 26.90 28.28 -16.59
N LEU A 15 26.84 27.63 -17.75
CA LEU A 15 26.20 26.31 -17.93
C LEU A 15 26.73 25.23 -16.98
N VAL A 16 27.97 25.38 -16.51
CA VAL A 16 28.61 24.46 -15.55
C VAL A 16 27.84 24.43 -14.22
N SER A 17 27.41 25.59 -13.70
CA SER A 17 26.64 25.67 -12.45
C SER A 17 25.23 25.08 -12.61
N LEU A 18 24.64 25.22 -13.80
CA LEU A 18 23.32 24.65 -14.09
C LEU A 18 23.35 23.11 -14.15
N ILE A 19 24.39 22.55 -14.76
CA ILE A 19 24.59 21.10 -14.87
C ILE A 19 24.75 20.49 -13.48
N ASP A 20 25.51 21.14 -12.59
CA ASP A 20 25.74 20.67 -11.23
C ASP A 20 24.43 20.63 -10.42
N LEU A 21 23.60 21.67 -10.52
CA LEU A 21 22.29 21.71 -9.87
C LEU A 21 21.35 20.60 -10.39
N LEU A 22 21.33 20.36 -11.70
CA LEU A 22 20.56 19.27 -12.30
C LEU A 22 21.06 17.89 -11.84
N PHE A 23 22.37 17.74 -11.70
CA PHE A 23 22.98 16.50 -11.25
C PHE A 23 22.63 16.18 -9.80
N ILE A 24 22.72 17.17 -8.90
CA ILE A 24 22.30 17.04 -7.50
C ILE A 24 20.81 16.68 -7.41
N LEU A 25 19.96 17.31 -8.23
CA LEU A 25 18.52 17.01 -8.27
C LEU A 25 18.25 15.55 -8.71
N LEU A 26 18.98 15.06 -9.72
CA LEU A 26 18.88 13.70 -10.22
C LEU A 26 19.28 12.66 -9.18
N VAL A 27 20.40 12.89 -8.49
CA VAL A 27 20.86 12.01 -7.39
C VAL A 27 19.82 11.98 -6.27
N PHE A 28 19.27 13.14 -5.90
CA PHE A 28 18.24 13.21 -4.85
C PHE A 28 16.96 12.45 -5.23
N PHE A 29 16.52 12.58 -6.49
CA PHE A 29 15.36 11.85 -7.00
C PHE A 29 15.59 10.33 -7.01
N LEU A 30 16.80 9.90 -7.40
CA LEU A 30 17.17 8.49 -7.41
C LEU A 30 17.13 7.90 -5.99
N VAL A 31 17.76 8.57 -5.02
CA VAL A 31 17.78 8.12 -3.61
C VAL A 31 16.37 8.06 -3.04
N THR A 32 15.56 9.11 -3.23
CA THR A 32 14.18 9.13 -2.72
C THR A 32 13.31 8.04 -3.36
N SER A 33 13.49 7.74 -4.65
CA SER A 33 12.80 6.62 -5.32
C SER A 33 13.11 5.26 -4.70
N PHE A 34 14.36 5.00 -4.31
CA PHE A 34 14.72 3.76 -3.62
C PHE A 34 14.17 3.71 -2.19
N VAL A 35 14.24 4.81 -1.44
CA VAL A 35 13.72 4.88 -0.06
C VAL A 35 12.21 4.72 0.00
N VAL A 36 11.47 5.30 -0.95
CA VAL A 36 10.00 5.20 -1.02
C VAL A 36 9.51 3.81 -1.45
N ARG A 37 10.36 2.96 -2.03
CA ARG A 37 10.02 1.56 -2.36
C ARG A 37 10.23 0.58 -1.20
N LEU A 38 10.90 0.98 -0.12
CA LEU A 38 11.10 0.16 1.08
C LEU A 38 9.92 0.01 2.07
N PRO A 39 8.85 0.84 2.11
CA PRO A 39 7.78 0.69 3.10
C PRO A 39 6.80 -0.45 2.78
N LEU A 40 7.00 -1.23 1.72
CA LEU A 40 6.11 -2.33 1.32
C LEU A 40 6.82 -3.70 1.28
N GLN A 41 7.90 -3.88 2.06
CA GLN A 41 8.28 -5.23 2.43
C GLN A 41 7.19 -5.77 3.35
N GLU A 42 6.19 -6.41 2.74
CA GLU A 42 5.30 -7.36 3.40
C GLU A 42 6.19 -8.26 4.25
N ARG A 43 6.18 -8.03 5.56
CA ARG A 43 6.81 -8.94 6.50
C ARG A 43 6.00 -10.22 6.41
N ASN A 44 6.47 -11.14 5.56
CA ASN A 44 6.07 -12.54 5.57
C ASN A 44 6.52 -13.11 6.90
N ILE A 45 5.73 -12.86 7.95
CA ILE A 45 5.83 -13.59 9.20
C ILE A 45 5.43 -15.00 8.83
N SER A 46 6.40 -15.92 8.73
CA SER A 46 6.11 -17.33 8.53
C SER A 46 5.48 -17.83 9.83
N ILE A 47 4.16 -17.69 9.93
CA ILE A 47 3.39 -18.38 10.95
C ILE A 47 3.50 -19.86 10.57
N PRO A 48 3.98 -20.75 11.45
CA PRO A 48 4.02 -22.17 11.17
C PRO A 48 2.57 -22.68 11.14
N THR A 49 1.91 -22.54 10.00
CA THR A 49 0.60 -23.14 9.76
C THR A 49 0.82 -24.64 9.54
N PRO A 50 0.11 -25.53 10.27
CA PRO A 50 0.18 -26.97 10.05
C PRO A 50 -0.18 -27.33 8.60
N GLU A 51 0.40 -28.41 8.09
CA GLU A 51 0.22 -28.93 6.72
C GLU A 51 -1.20 -28.75 6.15
N ASN A 52 -1.27 -28.27 4.91
CA ASN A 52 -2.49 -28.01 4.15
C ASN A 52 -3.23 -29.34 3.85
N LYS A 53 -3.99 -29.83 4.84
CA LYS A 53 -4.83 -31.02 4.73
C LYS A 53 -6.29 -30.59 4.50
N PRO A 54 -7.04 -31.26 3.60
CA PRO A 54 -8.45 -30.95 3.39
C PRO A 54 -9.21 -31.11 4.72
N GLY A 55 -9.83 -30.03 5.19
CA GLY A 55 -10.54 -29.96 6.48
C GLY A 55 -9.87 -29.13 7.58
N ARG A 56 -8.79 -28.39 7.30
CA ARG A 56 -8.24 -27.39 8.24
C ARG A 56 -8.28 -25.97 7.67
N ALA A 57 -8.87 -25.06 8.43
CA ALA A 57 -8.99 -23.65 8.08
C ALA A 57 -7.62 -22.96 8.05
N GLN A 58 -7.24 -22.43 6.89
CA GLN A 58 -6.09 -21.55 6.76
C GLN A 58 -6.49 -20.15 7.25
N ILE A 59 -5.95 -19.73 8.39
CA ILE A 59 -6.17 -18.38 8.91
C ILE A 59 -5.20 -17.44 8.18
N VAL A 60 -5.73 -16.46 7.45
CA VAL A 60 -4.93 -15.42 6.80
C VAL A 60 -4.97 -14.17 7.67
N ILE A 61 -3.81 -13.78 8.18
CA ILE A 61 -3.64 -12.57 9.00
C ILE A 61 -2.81 -11.59 8.18
N GLN A 62 -3.40 -10.44 7.81
CA GLN A 62 -2.69 -9.37 7.12
C GLN A 62 -2.63 -8.14 8.04
N LEU A 63 -1.41 -7.64 8.26
CA LEU A 63 -1.18 -6.42 9.03
C LEU A 63 -1.39 -5.22 8.08
N ILE A 64 -2.44 -4.42 8.32
CA ILE A 64 -2.71 -3.21 7.52
C ILE A 64 -1.94 -2.02 8.09
N ASP A 65 -1.94 -1.87 9.41
CA ASP A 65 -1.27 -0.79 10.13
C ASP A 65 -0.95 -1.24 11.58
N ASN A 66 -0.21 -0.44 12.33
CA ASN A 66 0.19 -0.72 13.72
C ASN A 66 -0.98 -1.00 14.67
N ASN A 67 -2.19 -0.52 14.34
CA ASN A 67 -3.41 -0.64 15.15
C ASN A 67 -4.51 -1.53 14.56
N PHE A 68 -4.44 -1.85 13.26
CA PHE A 68 -5.51 -2.54 12.55
C PHE A 68 -5.01 -3.81 11.87
N ILE A 69 -5.67 -4.91 12.17
CA ILE A 69 -5.32 -6.23 11.69
C ILE A 69 -6.50 -6.76 10.87
N PHE A 70 -6.21 -7.27 9.69
CA PHE A 70 -7.18 -7.96 8.86
C PHE A 70 -7.10 -9.45 9.16
N TRP A 71 -8.21 -10.00 9.66
CA TRP A 71 -8.31 -11.40 10.09
C TRP A 71 -9.31 -12.15 9.21
N ILE A 72 -8.86 -13.12 8.44
CA ILE A 72 -9.74 -14.01 7.67
C ILE A 72 -9.69 -15.41 8.26
N ASP A 73 -10.86 -15.94 8.63
CA ASP A 73 -11.11 -17.31 9.06
C ASP A 73 -12.06 -18.04 8.08
N GLU A 74 -12.45 -19.27 8.42
CA GLU A 74 -13.32 -20.13 7.61
C GLU A 74 -14.68 -19.49 7.29
N ASP A 75 -15.20 -18.68 8.21
CA ASP A 75 -16.48 -17.97 8.07
C ASP A 75 -16.47 -16.97 6.90
N ALA A 76 -15.28 -16.53 6.46
CA ALA A 76 -15.15 -15.66 5.30
C ALA A 76 -15.66 -16.31 4.01
N SER A 77 -15.48 -17.63 3.83
CA SER A 77 -15.95 -18.33 2.63
C SER A 77 -17.48 -18.30 2.50
N SER A 78 -18.17 -18.56 3.61
CA SER A 78 -19.63 -18.49 3.70
C SER A 78 -20.15 -17.08 3.40
N LYS A 79 -19.43 -16.06 3.89
CA LYS A 79 -19.80 -14.65 3.69
C LYS A 79 -19.56 -14.16 2.26
N VAL A 80 -18.52 -14.66 1.58
CA VAL A 80 -18.31 -14.38 0.15
C VAL A 80 -19.45 -14.98 -0.67
N LYS A 81 -19.81 -16.24 -0.44
CA LYS A 81 -20.96 -16.89 -1.11
C LYS A 81 -22.27 -16.14 -0.89
N GLU A 82 -22.49 -15.63 0.32
CA GLU A 82 -23.68 -14.80 0.61
C GLU A 82 -23.70 -13.51 -0.24
N ILE A 83 -22.55 -12.83 -0.36
CA ILE A 83 -22.44 -11.60 -1.16
C ILE A 83 -22.63 -11.91 -2.64
N GLU A 84 -22.03 -12.98 -3.16
CA GLU A 84 -22.20 -13.44 -4.54
C GLU A 84 -23.66 -13.75 -4.85
N ASN A 85 -24.37 -14.45 -3.96
CA ASN A 85 -25.78 -14.77 -4.14
C ASN A 85 -26.68 -13.52 -4.12
N ARG A 86 -26.38 -12.54 -3.24
CA ARG A 86 -27.17 -11.29 -3.15
C ARG A 86 -26.89 -10.33 -4.31
N MET A 87 -25.68 -10.34 -4.87
CA MET A 87 -25.19 -9.34 -5.82
C MET A 87 -24.77 -9.93 -7.17
N GLY A 88 -25.20 -11.16 -7.48
CA GLY A 88 -24.83 -11.89 -8.70
C GLY A 88 -25.28 -11.24 -10.01
N TYR A 89 -26.11 -10.19 -9.94
CA TYR A 89 -26.50 -9.35 -11.08
C TYR A 89 -25.45 -8.29 -11.45
N LEU A 90 -24.42 -8.08 -10.63
CA LEU A 90 -23.35 -7.12 -10.92
C LEU A 90 -22.30 -7.69 -11.87
N SER A 91 -21.62 -6.82 -12.62
CA SER A 91 -20.41 -7.18 -13.37
C SER A 91 -19.35 -7.74 -12.42
N ARG A 92 -18.57 -8.74 -12.87
CA ARG A 92 -17.52 -9.40 -12.08
C ARG A 92 -16.57 -8.40 -11.41
N GLU A 93 -16.18 -7.34 -12.10
CA GLU A 93 -15.30 -6.31 -11.54
C GLU A 93 -15.95 -5.54 -10.39
N THR A 94 -17.23 -5.22 -10.52
CA THR A 94 -17.99 -4.49 -9.49
C THR A 94 -18.30 -5.39 -8.30
N LEU A 95 -18.61 -6.66 -8.57
CA LEU A 95 -18.83 -7.69 -7.56
C LEU A 95 -17.58 -7.89 -6.71
N ASN A 96 -16.42 -8.08 -7.34
CA ASN A 96 -15.14 -8.25 -6.64
C ASN A 96 -14.80 -7.04 -5.77
N ARG A 97 -15.02 -5.82 -6.27
CA ARG A 97 -14.82 -4.59 -5.48
C ARG A 97 -15.71 -4.55 -4.25
N GLU A 98 -16.99 -4.89 -4.38
CA GLU A 98 -17.93 -4.89 -3.25
C GLU A 98 -17.66 -6.02 -2.25
N ILE A 99 -17.25 -7.20 -2.72
CA ILE A 99 -16.79 -8.30 -1.86
C ILE A 99 -15.61 -7.81 -1.00
N VAL A 100 -14.55 -7.29 -1.63
CA VAL A 100 -13.36 -6.83 -0.92
C VAL A 100 -13.70 -5.72 0.07
N LYS A 101 -14.50 -4.73 -0.33
CA LYS A 101 -14.93 -3.62 0.53
C LYS A 101 -15.69 -4.10 1.77
N ARG A 102 -16.58 -5.07 1.62
CA ARG A 102 -17.35 -5.64 2.73
C ARG A 102 -16.51 -6.55 3.61
N LEU A 103 -15.60 -7.32 3.03
CA LEU A 103 -14.66 -8.13 3.78
C LEU A 103 -13.76 -7.25 4.64
N LEU A 104 -13.14 -6.22 4.06
CA LEU A 104 -12.34 -5.24 4.81
C LEU A 104 -13.13 -4.64 5.97
N LYS A 105 -14.36 -4.15 5.71
CA LYS A 105 -15.18 -3.55 6.77
C LYS A 105 -15.52 -4.52 7.90
N SER A 106 -15.73 -5.81 7.60
CA SER A 106 -16.21 -6.79 8.59
C SER A 106 -15.09 -7.55 9.31
N TYR A 107 -13.91 -7.66 8.70
CA TYR A 107 -12.79 -8.45 9.20
C TYR A 107 -11.57 -7.60 9.61
N THR A 108 -11.64 -6.27 9.47
CA THR A 108 -10.68 -5.37 10.11
C THR A 108 -11.00 -5.25 11.60
N ILE A 109 -10.09 -5.73 12.42
CA ILE A 109 -10.19 -5.77 13.88
C ILE A 109 -9.12 -4.85 14.49
N SER A 110 -9.47 -4.18 15.59
CA SER A 110 -8.49 -3.39 16.35
C SER A 110 -7.55 -4.31 17.14
N LYS A 111 -6.30 -3.88 17.30
CA LYS A 111 -5.25 -4.67 17.97
C LYS A 111 -5.64 -5.19 19.36
N ASN A 112 -6.39 -4.41 20.14
CA ASN A 112 -6.85 -4.82 21.47
C ASN A 112 -7.83 -6.00 21.42
N LEU A 113 -8.73 -6.01 20.44
CA LEU A 113 -9.71 -7.08 20.26
C LEU A 113 -9.04 -8.34 19.66
N PHE A 114 -7.99 -8.16 18.85
CA PHE A 114 -7.19 -9.25 18.31
C PHE A 114 -6.50 -10.07 19.41
N TYR A 115 -5.86 -9.43 20.39
CA TYR A 115 -5.23 -10.15 21.51
C TYR A 115 -6.23 -10.96 22.34
N LEU A 116 -7.47 -10.48 22.48
CA LEU A 116 -8.53 -11.23 23.15
C LEU A 116 -8.98 -12.44 22.32
N LYS A 117 -9.11 -12.29 21.01
CA LYS A 117 -9.50 -13.39 20.10
C LYS A 117 -8.43 -14.49 20.06
N LEU A 118 -7.15 -14.12 20.13
CA LEU A 118 -6.02 -15.06 20.16
C LEU A 118 -5.88 -15.81 21.49
N ARG A 119 -6.40 -15.26 22.59
CA ARG A 119 -6.41 -15.93 23.91
C ARG A 119 -7.50 -17.00 24.03
N ASN A 120 -8.54 -16.90 23.21
CA ASN A 120 -9.71 -17.78 23.23
C ASN A 120 -9.68 -18.86 22.12
N LEU A 121 -8.56 -18.95 21.39
CA LEU A 121 -8.25 -20.00 20.42
C LEU A 121 -7.33 -21.04 21.07
#